data_AF-A0A2G6NY85-F1
#
_entry.id   AF-A0A2G6NY85-F1
#
_cell.length_a   1.000
_cell.length_b   1.000
_cell.length_c   1.000
_cell.angle_alpha   90.00
_cell.angle_beta   90.00
_cell.angle_gamma   90.00
#
_symmetry.space_group_name_H-M   'P 1'
#
loop_
_entity.id
_entity.type
_entity.pdbx_description
1 polymer ?
#
loop_
_entity_poly.entity_id
_entity_poly.type
_entity_poly.pdbx_seq_one_letter_code
_entity_poly.pdbx_strand_id
1 'polypeptide(L)'
;MNIKFNYYYGKEANQFSFFRIPKLLFTDEVFKTLSSDAKVLYGILLDRMSLSMKNAWLDDENKVYIIFTIDEISEVMGCGSQKSTKILQELDSKKGIGLIEKKRLGLGKPNIIYVKNFTINTEITNQELLNSQSQNCENHNSRMMNITKQELLKSQC
;
A
#
# COMPACT_ATOMS: atom_id res chain seq x y z
N MET A 1 10.09 44.84 21.28
CA MET A 1 8.81 44.30 20.77
C MET A 1 8.32 43.28 21.78
N ASN A 2 7.16 43.50 22.42
CA ASN A 2 6.62 42.55 23.37
C ASN A 2 5.64 41.64 22.62
N ILE A 3 6.13 40.49 22.14
CA ILE A 3 5.31 39.52 21.40
C ILE A 3 4.56 38.68 22.43
N LYS A 4 3.21 38.75 22.41
CA LYS A 4 2.34 37.86 23.18
C LYS A 4 1.85 36.73 22.28
N PHE A 5 2.19 35.51 22.64
CA PHE A 5 1.65 34.30 22.02
C PHE A 5 0.37 33.88 22.74
N ASN A 6 -0.64 33.44 21.99
CA ASN A 6 -1.90 32.92 22.53
C ASN A 6 -1.83 31.39 22.65
N TYR A 7 -2.68 30.83 23.52
CA TYR A 7 -2.82 29.38 23.68
C TYR A 7 -3.80 28.81 22.65
N TYR A 8 -3.54 27.57 22.21
CA TYR A 8 -4.49 26.79 21.43
C TYR A 8 -5.54 26.19 22.36
N TYR A 9 -6.81 26.36 22.01
CA TYR A 9 -7.94 25.70 22.67
C TYR A 9 -8.53 24.64 21.72
N GLY A 10 -9.46 23.82 22.21
CA GLY A 10 -9.77 22.51 21.59
C GLY A 10 -9.98 22.49 20.07
N LYS A 11 -10.68 23.48 19.48
CA LYS A 11 -10.90 23.54 18.03
C LYS A 11 -9.66 23.97 17.26
N GLU A 12 -8.87 24.88 17.83
CA GLU A 12 -7.63 25.37 17.27
C GLU A 12 -6.53 24.30 17.32
N ALA A 13 -6.51 23.46 18.37
CA ALA A 13 -5.62 22.31 18.43
C ALA A 13 -5.90 21.28 17.32
N ASN A 14 -7.18 21.09 16.98
CA ASN A 14 -7.60 20.18 15.91
C ASN A 14 -7.28 20.69 14.49
N GLN A 15 -6.94 21.98 14.32
CA GLN A 15 -6.50 22.51 13.01
C GLN A 15 -5.19 21.85 12.53
N PHE A 16 -4.43 21.26 13.44
CA PHE A 16 -3.19 20.55 13.14
C PHE A 16 -3.36 19.02 13.07
N SER A 17 -4.60 18.53 13.01
CA SER A 17 -4.87 17.13 12.73
C SER A 17 -4.82 16.90 11.21
N PHE A 18 -3.89 16.05 10.77
CA PHE A 18 -3.67 15.78 9.35
C PHE A 18 -3.72 14.28 9.08
N PHE A 19 -4.40 13.91 8.00
CA PHE A 19 -4.15 12.62 7.38
C PHE A 19 -2.83 12.68 6.62
N ARG A 20 -1.98 11.67 6.85
CA ARG A 20 -0.67 11.56 6.19
C ARG A 20 -0.78 10.52 5.08
N ILE A 21 -0.43 10.93 3.88
CA ILE A 21 -0.39 10.01 2.73
C ILE A 21 1.08 9.75 2.40
N PRO A 22 1.53 8.49 2.41
CA PRO A 22 2.91 8.16 2.04
C PRO A 22 3.23 8.64 0.62
N LYS A 23 4.30 9.43 0.48
CA LYS A 23 4.78 9.91 -0.84
C LYS A 23 5.07 8.77 -1.80
N LEU A 24 5.46 7.61 -1.27
CA LEU A 24 5.75 6.42 -2.05
C LEU A 24 4.57 6.01 -2.96
N LEU A 25 3.33 6.21 -2.51
CA LEU A 25 2.13 5.94 -3.31
C LEU A 25 2.04 6.78 -4.59
N PHE A 26 2.81 7.88 -4.68
CA PHE A 26 2.85 8.76 -5.84
C PHE A 26 4.15 8.66 -6.63
N THR A 27 5.22 8.12 -6.04
CA THR A 27 6.55 8.08 -6.67
C THR A 27 6.93 6.70 -7.20
N ASP A 28 6.43 5.63 -6.59
CA ASP A 28 6.75 4.26 -6.99
C ASP A 28 5.78 3.76 -8.08
N GLU A 29 6.33 3.12 -9.10
CA GLU A 29 5.57 2.61 -10.25
C GLU A 29 4.55 1.52 -9.85
N VAL A 30 4.81 0.77 -8.77
CA VAL A 30 3.88 -0.26 -8.28
C VAL A 30 2.53 0.34 -7.91
N PHE A 31 2.51 1.57 -7.38
CA PHE A 31 1.28 2.26 -6.96
C PHE A 31 0.69 3.20 -8.02
N LYS A 32 1.24 3.20 -9.24
CA LYS A 32 0.83 4.13 -10.31
C LYS A 32 -0.61 3.93 -10.76
N THR A 33 -1.09 2.69 -10.73
CA THR A 33 -2.46 2.32 -11.14
C THR A 33 -3.52 2.69 -10.10
N LEU A 34 -3.12 3.00 -8.86
CA LEU A 34 -4.06 3.43 -7.83
C LEU A 34 -4.62 4.81 -8.15
N SER A 35 -5.93 4.97 -8.00
CA SER A 35 -6.56 6.28 -8.03
C SER A 35 -6.07 7.17 -6.88
N SER A 36 -6.14 8.49 -7.08
CA SER A 36 -5.84 9.45 -6.00
C SER A 36 -6.71 9.20 -4.77
N ASP A 37 -7.98 8.84 -4.97
CA ASP A 37 -8.92 8.52 -3.89
C ASP A 37 -8.47 7.27 -3.11
N ALA A 38 -7.97 6.23 -3.79
CA ALA A 38 -7.43 5.04 -3.12
C ALA A 38 -6.18 5.36 -2.30
N LYS A 39 -5.31 6.24 -2.79
CA LYS A 39 -4.11 6.70 -2.06
C LYS A 39 -4.50 7.51 -0.82
N VAL A 40 -5.49 8.40 -0.95
CA VAL A 40 -6.06 9.16 0.18
C VAL A 40 -6.68 8.20 1.20
N LEU A 41 -7.52 7.27 0.76
CA LEU A 41 -8.15 6.29 1.65
C LEU A 41 -7.10 5.48 2.40
N TYR A 42 -6.04 5.02 1.74
CA TYR A 42 -4.96 4.30 2.41
C TYR A 42 -4.31 5.13 3.53
N GLY A 43 -4.05 6.43 3.31
CA GLY A 43 -3.55 7.32 4.37
C GLY A 43 -4.49 7.42 5.58
N ILE A 44 -5.80 7.44 5.34
CA ILE A 44 -6.83 7.44 6.39
C ILE A 44 -6.85 6.11 7.14
N LEU A 45 -6.71 4.98 6.42
CA LEU A 45 -6.64 3.65 7.03
C LEU A 45 -5.39 3.49 7.91
N LEU A 46 -4.26 4.07 7.52
CA LEU A 46 -3.05 4.12 8.35
C LEU A 46 -3.26 4.89 9.65
N ASP A 47 -3.94 6.04 9.59
CA ASP A 47 -4.29 6.82 10.78
C ASP A 47 -5.20 6.02 11.72
N ARG A 48 -6.25 5.38 11.18
CA ARG A 48 -7.16 4.48 11.93
C ARG A 48 -6.43 3.28 12.52
N MET A 49 -5.52 2.65 11.77
CA MET A 49 -4.70 1.56 12.28
C MET A 49 -3.84 2.01 13.46
N SER A 50 -3.27 3.21 13.40
CA SER A 50 -2.50 3.77 14.52
C SER A 50 -3.34 3.96 15.79
N LEU A 51 -4.62 4.29 15.64
CA LEU A 51 -5.57 4.38 16.75
C LEU A 51 -5.93 2.99 17.29
N SER A 52 -6.22 2.03 16.42
CA SER A 52 -6.43 0.63 16.81
C SER A 52 -5.25 0.06 17.59
N MET A 53 -4.01 0.34 17.15
CA MET A 53 -2.80 -0.09 17.85
C MET A 53 -2.72 0.50 19.26
N LYS A 54 -3.01 1.80 19.43
CA LYS A 54 -3.06 2.45 20.76
C LYS A 54 -4.12 1.85 21.68
N ASN A 55 -5.24 1.41 21.10
CA ASN A 55 -6.33 0.77 21.83
C ASN A 55 -6.15 -0.75 22.01
N ALA A 56 -5.01 -1.32 21.57
CA ALA A 56 -4.74 -2.75 21.59
C ALA A 56 -5.82 -3.60 20.88
N TRP A 57 -6.35 -3.10 19.75
CA TRP A 57 -7.25 -3.86 18.87
C TRP A 57 -6.44 -4.84 18.03
N LEU A 58 -6.12 -5.97 18.66
CA LEU A 58 -5.26 -7.02 18.14
C LEU A 58 -6.06 -8.33 18.07
N ASP A 59 -5.80 -9.13 17.03
CA ASP A 59 -6.30 -10.51 16.98
C ASP A 59 -5.38 -11.48 17.75
N ASP A 60 -5.73 -12.76 17.73
CA ASP A 60 -5.00 -13.82 18.44
C ASP A 60 -3.55 -14.01 17.94
N GLU A 61 -3.24 -13.51 16.74
CA GLU A 61 -1.90 -13.52 16.14
C GLU A 61 -1.17 -12.18 16.34
N ASN A 62 -1.68 -11.32 17.22
CA ASN A 62 -1.12 -9.99 17.52
C ASN A 62 -1.12 -9.05 16.30
N LYS A 63 -2.02 -9.25 15.33
CA LYS A 63 -2.20 -8.36 14.18
C LYS A 63 -3.22 -7.27 14.50
N VAL A 64 -2.83 -6.03 14.23
CA VAL A 64 -3.73 -4.87 14.37
C VAL A 64 -4.82 -4.94 13.33
N TYR A 65 -6.08 -4.82 13.77
CA TYR A 65 -7.22 -4.70 12.89
C TYR A 65 -7.98 -3.40 13.12
N ILE A 66 -8.67 -2.94 12.09
CA ILE A 66 -9.62 -1.83 12.18
C ILE A 66 -11.02 -2.35 11.85
N ILE A 67 -12.02 -1.78 12.50
CA ILE A 67 -13.41 -1.89 12.06
C ILE A 67 -13.72 -0.57 11.36
N PHE A 68 -13.96 -0.65 10.04
CA PHE A 68 -14.25 0.54 9.24
C PHE A 68 -15.21 0.17 8.12
N THR A 69 -16.45 0.60 8.28
CA THR A 69 -17.58 0.24 7.41
C THR A 69 -17.57 1.04 6.12
N ILE A 70 -18.33 0.57 5.12
CA ILE A 70 -18.50 1.32 3.85
C ILE A 70 -19.17 2.67 4.10
N ASP A 71 -20.08 2.76 5.07
CA ASP A 71 -20.77 4.01 5.39
C ASP A 71 -19.82 5.03 6.01
N GLU A 72 -18.96 4.61 6.95
CA GLU A 72 -17.93 5.50 7.51
C GLU A 72 -16.89 5.94 6.45
N ILE A 73 -16.51 5.05 5.53
CA ILE A 73 -15.65 5.42 4.40
C ILE A 73 -16.35 6.46 3.52
N SER A 74 -17.65 6.26 3.25
CA SER A 74 -18.46 7.16 2.43
C SER A 74 -18.56 8.55 3.04
N GLU A 75 -18.77 8.61 4.35
CA GLU A 75 -18.81 9.85 5.12
C GLU A 75 -17.47 10.58 5.08
N VAL A 76 -16.37 9.88 5.41
CA VAL A 76 -15.04 10.49 5.48
C VAL A 76 -14.53 10.92 4.09
N MET A 77 -14.80 10.11 3.06
CA MET A 77 -14.40 10.42 1.67
C MET A 77 -15.38 11.36 0.96
N GLY A 78 -16.53 11.68 1.58
CA GLY A 78 -17.57 12.52 1.00
C GLY A 78 -18.14 11.96 -0.31
N CYS A 79 -18.33 10.64 -0.41
CA CYS A 79 -18.79 9.99 -1.63
C CYS A 79 -19.79 8.87 -1.39
N GLY A 80 -20.56 8.50 -2.43
CA GLY A 80 -21.57 7.45 -2.31
C GLY A 80 -20.97 6.05 -2.09
N SER A 81 -21.73 5.18 -1.43
CA SER A 81 -21.34 3.81 -1.04
C SER A 81 -20.75 2.97 -2.18
N GLN A 82 -21.25 3.13 -3.41
CA GLN A 82 -20.70 2.45 -4.59
C GLN A 82 -19.26 2.90 -4.89
N LYS A 83 -18.98 4.21 -4.81
CA LYS A 83 -17.64 4.76 -5.04
C LYS A 83 -16.70 4.32 -3.91
N SER A 84 -17.14 4.44 -2.66
CA SER A 84 -16.41 3.95 -1.48
C SER A 84 -16.03 2.47 -1.62
N THR A 85 -16.97 1.66 -2.09
CA THR A 85 -16.72 0.24 -2.34
C THR A 85 -15.67 0.02 -3.42
N LYS A 86 -15.69 0.79 -4.51
CA LYS A 86 -14.68 0.71 -5.59
C LYS A 86 -13.30 1.12 -5.10
N ILE A 87 -13.19 2.26 -4.43
CA ILE A 87 -11.93 2.76 -3.85
C ILE A 87 -11.35 1.72 -2.89
N LEU A 88 -12.17 1.15 -2.01
CA LEU A 88 -11.73 0.11 -1.09
C LEU A 88 -11.33 -1.19 -1.82
N GLN A 89 -11.94 -1.52 -2.96
CA GLN A 89 -11.57 -2.67 -3.78
C GLN A 89 -10.23 -2.49 -4.49
N GLU A 90 -9.84 -1.28 -4.88
CA GLU A 90 -8.52 -1.00 -5.46
C GLU A 90 -7.37 -1.33 -4.50
N LEU A 91 -7.62 -1.19 -3.19
CA LEU A 91 -6.65 -1.51 -2.14
C LEU A 91 -6.67 -2.99 -1.73
N ASP A 92 -7.78 -3.68 -1.95
CA ASP A 92 -8.03 -5.03 -1.42
C ASP A 92 -7.19 -6.12 -2.10
N SER A 93 -6.79 -7.14 -1.34
CA SER A 93 -5.96 -8.25 -1.82
C SER A 93 -6.63 -9.14 -2.88
N LYS A 94 -7.96 -9.10 -3.04
CA LYS A 94 -8.66 -9.97 -4.00
C LYS A 94 -8.90 -9.33 -5.36
N LYS A 95 -9.06 -8.00 -5.39
CA LYS A 95 -9.45 -7.25 -6.60
C LYS A 95 -8.46 -6.18 -7.00
N GLY A 96 -7.58 -5.77 -6.08
CA GLY A 96 -6.67 -4.66 -6.24
C GLY A 96 -5.25 -5.07 -5.89
N ILE A 97 -4.48 -4.09 -5.42
CA ILE A 97 -3.03 -4.24 -5.24
C ILE A 97 -2.62 -4.98 -3.95
N GLY A 98 -3.56 -5.20 -3.02
CA GLY A 98 -3.28 -5.91 -1.77
C GLY A 98 -2.60 -5.09 -0.67
N LEU A 99 -2.82 -3.77 -0.65
CA LEU A 99 -2.45 -2.92 0.49
C LEU A 99 -3.34 -3.14 1.72
N ILE A 100 -4.51 -3.77 1.55
CA ILE A 100 -5.38 -4.17 2.65
C ILE A 100 -5.91 -5.59 2.46
N GLU A 101 -6.36 -6.18 3.57
CA GLU A 101 -7.08 -7.44 3.59
C GLU A 101 -8.34 -7.34 4.43
N LYS A 102 -9.47 -7.76 3.86
CA LYS A 102 -10.76 -7.79 4.56
C LYS A 102 -11.12 -9.19 4.99
N LYS A 103 -11.45 -9.36 6.27
CA LYS A 103 -11.93 -10.62 6.83
C LYS A 103 -13.37 -10.45 7.33
N ARG A 104 -14.25 -11.33 6.85
CA ARG A 104 -15.62 -11.45 7.37
C ARG A 104 -15.59 -12.34 8.60
N LEU A 105 -16.05 -11.84 9.73
CA LEU A 105 -16.09 -12.61 10.98
C LEU A 105 -17.37 -13.45 11.12
N GLY A 106 -18.40 -13.20 10.30
CA GLY A 106 -19.68 -13.90 10.36
C GLY A 106 -20.50 -13.54 11.61
N LEU A 107 -21.64 -14.22 11.81
CA LEU A 107 -22.47 -14.12 13.02
C LEU A 107 -22.89 -12.68 13.42
N GLY A 108 -23.14 -11.81 12.44
CA GLY A 108 -23.51 -10.41 12.68
C GLY A 108 -22.38 -9.50 13.16
N LYS A 109 -21.15 -10.02 13.27
CA LYS A 109 -19.98 -9.21 13.61
C LYS A 109 -19.57 -8.33 12.41
N PRO A 110 -19.09 -7.10 12.67
CA PRO A 110 -18.61 -6.23 11.60
C PRO A 110 -17.38 -6.85 10.92
N ASN A 111 -17.17 -6.48 9.66
CA ASN A 111 -15.97 -6.88 8.93
C ASN A 111 -14.75 -6.16 9.51
N ILE A 112 -13.64 -6.88 9.58
CA ILE A 112 -12.36 -6.29 9.99
C ILE A 112 -11.47 -6.10 8.77
N ILE A 113 -10.62 -5.08 8.85
CA ILE A 113 -9.64 -4.73 7.83
C ILE A 113 -8.26 -4.78 8.46
N TYR A 114 -7.34 -5.46 7.81
CA TYR A 114 -5.92 -5.44 8.11
C TYR A 114 -5.21 -4.53 7.10
N VAL A 115 -4.45 -3.56 7.58
CA VAL A 115 -3.66 -2.65 6.74
C VAL A 115 -2.25 -3.22 6.61
N LYS A 116 -1.80 -3.48 5.37
CA LYS A 116 -0.50 -4.09 5.09
C LYS A 116 0.57 -3.02 4.89
N ASN A 117 1.82 -3.39 5.17
CA ASN A 117 2.98 -2.55 4.89
C ASN A 117 3.17 -2.44 3.37
N PHE A 118 3.45 -1.22 2.89
CA PHE A 118 3.73 -0.93 1.49
C PHE A 118 5.22 -1.12 1.11
N THR A 119 6.08 -1.42 2.08
CA THR A 119 7.49 -1.78 1.82
C THR A 119 7.52 -3.18 1.24
N ILE A 120 7.82 -3.28 -0.05
CA ILE A 120 8.02 -4.57 -0.72
C ILE A 120 9.32 -5.13 -0.15
N ASN A 121 9.24 -6.26 0.57
CA ASN A 121 10.44 -7.01 0.92
C ASN A 121 11.07 -7.51 -0.39
N THR A 122 12.05 -6.78 -0.90
CA THR A 122 12.80 -7.05 -2.14
C THR A 122 13.42 -8.45 -2.19
N GLU A 123 13.51 -9.13 -1.05
CA GLU A 123 14.03 -10.49 -0.92
C GLU A 123 13.12 -11.54 -1.59
N ILE A 124 11.79 -11.34 -1.61
CA ILE A 124 10.84 -12.31 -2.17
C ILE A 124 10.82 -12.25 -3.71
N THR A 125 10.88 -11.03 -4.27
CA THR A 125 10.89 -10.80 -5.72
C THR A 125 12.10 -11.41 -6.42
N ASN A 126 13.27 -11.43 -5.78
CA ASN A 126 14.45 -12.03 -6.40
C ASN A 126 14.33 -13.55 -6.50
N GLN A 127 13.73 -14.24 -5.53
CA GLN A 127 13.56 -15.70 -5.61
C GLN A 127 12.54 -16.12 -6.66
N GLU A 128 11.42 -15.39 -6.80
CA GLU A 128 10.42 -15.69 -7.83
C GLU A 128 10.93 -15.35 -9.24
N LEU A 129 11.67 -14.25 -9.41
CA LEU A 129 12.28 -13.88 -10.69
C LEU A 129 13.42 -14.83 -11.09
N LEU A 130 14.25 -15.28 -10.14
CA LEU A 130 15.33 -16.24 -10.40
C LEU A 130 14.79 -17.64 -10.73
N ASN A 131 13.70 -18.07 -10.08
CA ASN A 131 13.07 -19.37 -10.32
C ASN A 131 12.31 -19.42 -11.65
N SER A 132 11.86 -18.27 -12.17
CA SER A 132 11.24 -18.18 -13.50
C SER A 132 12.25 -18.24 -14.66
N GLN A 133 13.52 -17.89 -14.41
CA GLN A 133 14.57 -17.90 -15.43
C GLN A 133 15.30 -19.24 -15.53
N SER A 134 15.28 -20.06 -14.48
CA SER A 134 15.94 -21.37 -14.43
C SER A 134 15.10 -22.54 -14.97
N GLN A 135 13.85 -22.33 -15.40
CA GLN A 135 13.03 -23.37 -16.03
C GLN A 135 12.86 -23.25 -17.56
N ASN A 136 13.38 -22.20 -18.21
CA ASN A 136 13.30 -22.03 -19.66
C ASN A 136 14.64 -22.22 -20.41
N CYS A 137 15.65 -22.79 -19.77
CA CYS A 137 16.98 -23.01 -20.38
C CYS A 137 17.43 -24.47 -20.32
N GLU A 138 16.53 -25.43 -20.57
CA GLU A 138 16.94 -26.80 -20.86
C GLU A 138 16.23 -27.27 -22.12
N ASN A 139 16.92 -27.08 -23.26
CA ASN A 139 17.16 -28.09 -24.28
C ASN A 139 17.56 -27.39 -25.58
N HIS A 140 18.85 -27.42 -25.93
CA HIS A 140 19.34 -27.88 -27.23
C HIS A 140 20.87 -27.97 -27.17
N ASN A 141 21.36 -29.20 -27.32
CA ASN A 141 22.76 -29.59 -27.31
C ASN A 141 23.53 -29.05 -28.55
N SER A 142 24.85 -28.85 -28.35
CA SER A 142 25.93 -28.89 -29.34
C SER A 142 26.10 -27.67 -30.26
N ARG A 143 27.19 -26.90 -30.09
CA ARG A 143 28.49 -27.14 -30.75
C ARG A 143 29.46 -26.00 -30.41
N MET A 144 30.66 -26.36 -29.98
CA MET A 144 31.77 -25.47 -29.63
C MET A 144 32.20 -24.59 -30.83
N MET A 145 32.33 -23.28 -30.60
CA MET A 145 33.06 -22.34 -31.48
C MET A 145 33.77 -21.31 -30.59
N ASN A 146 35.10 -21.38 -30.57
CA ASN A 146 35.98 -20.32 -30.09
C ASN A 146 35.89 -19.11 -31.03
N ILE A 147 36.10 -17.89 -30.52
CA ILE A 147 36.80 -16.71 -31.12
C ILE A 147 36.47 -15.49 -30.24
N THR A 148 37.37 -15.10 -29.32
CA THR A 148 38.35 -13.99 -29.39
C THR A 148 37.78 -12.62 -29.00
N LYS A 149 38.41 -12.01 -27.99
CA LYS A 149 38.20 -10.64 -27.49
C LYS A 149 38.46 -9.57 -28.55
N GLN A 150 37.89 -8.39 -28.26
CA GLN A 150 38.24 -7.04 -28.72
C GLN A 150 37.77 -6.64 -30.14
N GLU A 151 36.84 -5.68 -30.20
CA GLU A 151 37.20 -4.33 -30.65
C GLU A 151 36.10 -3.30 -30.30
N LEU A 152 36.56 -2.23 -29.66
CA LEU A 152 35.84 -0.98 -29.45
C LEU A 152 36.06 -0.13 -30.71
N LEU A 153 35.05 0.05 -31.55
CA LEU A 153 35.08 1.07 -32.59
C LEU A 153 33.86 1.98 -32.48
N LYS A 154 34.19 3.26 -32.29
CA LYS A 154 33.31 4.42 -32.39
C LYS A 154 32.76 4.51 -33.82
N SER A 155 31.53 5.00 -33.94
CA SER A 155 31.17 5.85 -35.06
C SER A 155 30.07 6.84 -34.65
N GLN A 156 30.41 8.11 -34.79
CA GLN A 156 29.48 9.23 -34.89
C GLN A 156 28.69 9.12 -36.18
N CYS A 157 27.41 9.48 -36.11
CA CYS A 157 26.73 10.36 -37.06
C CYS A 157 25.93 11.36 -36.25
#